data_AF-A0A1Y1IGP2-F1
#
_entry.id   AF-A0A1Y1IGP2-F1
#
_cell.length_a   1.000
_cell.length_b   1.000
_cell.length_c   1.000
_cell.angle_alpha   90.00
_cell.angle_beta   90.00
_cell.angle_gamma   90.00
#
_symmetry.space_group_name_H-M   'P 1'
#
loop_
_entity.id
_entity.type
_entity.pdbx_description
1 polymer ?
#
loop_
_entity_poly.entity_id
_entity_poly.type
_entity_poly.pdbx_seq_one_letter_code
_entity_poly.pdbx_strand_id
1 'polypeptide(L)'
;MEYVPGGEIFTHLRTCGKFSEETCKFYVAELTLVFEYLHARGVVYRDLKPENLLLDGGGHIKLTDFGFAKELNGRSASTLCGTPEYLAPEIILQAGHGTEVDWWALGVLCFEMLAGYSPFYDKDILGLYQKIVTSSFRFPCDFSPESSEFIRALLEPDRRKRLGCGIHGIKNLKRHPWFSDLDWRAVERREVLCPIRPEIKGHDDTSNFDDYSHLGPLNHPFPLTIRDQTVFQDF
;
A
#
# COMPACT_ATOMS: atom_id res chain seq x y z
N MET A 1 -9.98 -16.86 -3.19
CA MET A 1 -9.26 -15.79 -3.93
C MET A 1 -8.72 -16.38 -5.22
N GLU A 2 -8.56 -15.58 -6.28
CA GLU A 2 -7.85 -16.05 -7.47
C GLU A 2 -6.35 -16.22 -7.17
N TYR A 3 -5.68 -17.12 -7.90
CA TYR A 3 -4.23 -17.26 -7.81
C TYR A 3 -3.55 -16.15 -8.64
N VAL A 4 -2.57 -15.47 -8.04
CA VAL A 4 -1.84 -14.36 -8.65
C VAL A 4 -0.36 -14.74 -8.73
N PRO A 5 0.15 -15.18 -9.89
CA PRO A 5 1.41 -15.94 -9.98
C PRO A 5 2.69 -15.10 -9.93
N GLY A 6 2.61 -13.77 -10.03
CA GLY A 6 3.78 -12.90 -10.18
C GLY A 6 4.51 -12.54 -8.90
N GLY A 7 4.07 -13.07 -7.75
CA GLY A 7 4.69 -12.82 -6.45
C GLY A 7 4.39 -11.43 -5.88
N GLU A 8 5.01 -11.13 -4.74
CA GLU A 8 4.84 -9.88 -3.99
C GLU A 8 5.78 -8.78 -4.50
N ILE A 9 5.29 -7.54 -4.55
CA ILE A 9 6.13 -6.35 -4.78
C ILE A 9 7.29 -6.32 -3.78
N PHE A 10 7.08 -6.81 -2.56
CA PHE A 10 8.13 -6.96 -1.55
C PHE A 10 9.36 -7.71 -2.09
N THR A 11 9.17 -8.91 -2.65
CA THR A 11 10.25 -9.74 -3.19
C THR A 11 10.95 -9.05 -4.35
N HIS A 12 10.19 -8.47 -5.28
CA HIS A 12 10.74 -7.71 -6.40
C HIS A 12 11.59 -6.52 -5.93
N LEU A 13 11.09 -5.76 -4.95
CA LEU A 13 11.80 -4.61 -4.40
C LEU A 13 13.09 -5.01 -3.69
N ARG A 14 13.06 -6.09 -2.90
CA ARG A 14 14.23 -6.61 -2.20
C ARG A 14 15.30 -7.13 -3.16
N THR A 15 14.90 -7.82 -4.23
CA THR A 15 15.83 -8.29 -5.28
C THR A 15 16.44 -7.13 -6.07
N CYS A 16 15.67 -6.10 -6.40
CA CYS A 16 16.20 -4.91 -7.10
C CYS A 16 16.96 -3.94 -6.18
N GLY A 17 16.76 -4.04 -4.86
CA GLY A 17 17.23 -3.07 -3.86
C GLY A 17 16.37 -1.81 -3.81
N LYS A 18 16.11 -1.19 -4.96
CA LYS A 18 15.15 -0.10 -5.17
C LYS A 18 14.63 -0.12 -6.61
N PHE A 19 13.48 0.49 -6.86
CA PHE A 19 12.93 0.65 -8.20
C PHE A 19 13.41 1.93 -8.87
N SER A 20 13.34 1.94 -10.21
CA SER A 20 13.46 3.18 -10.98
C SER A 20 12.25 4.09 -10.73
N GLU A 21 12.41 5.37 -11.02
CA GLU A 21 11.32 6.33 -10.89
C GLU A 21 10.13 6.00 -11.80
N GLU A 22 10.39 5.50 -13.00
CA GLU A 22 9.36 5.04 -13.94
C GLU A 22 8.56 3.85 -13.37
N THR A 23 9.25 2.83 -12.85
CA THR A 23 8.62 1.66 -12.23
C THR A 23 7.79 2.05 -11.01
N CYS A 24 8.33 2.90 -10.14
CA CYS A 24 7.61 3.42 -8.98
C CYS A 24 6.36 4.21 -9.40
N LYS A 25 6.51 5.14 -10.35
CA LYS A 25 5.40 5.97 -10.87
C LYS A 25 4.26 5.11 -11.41
N PHE A 26 4.58 4.06 -12.19
CA PHE A 26 3.59 3.12 -12.71
C PHE A 26 2.77 2.47 -11.59
N TYR A 27 3.42 1.89 -10.59
CA TYR A 27 2.74 1.20 -9.49
C TYR A 27 1.97 2.13 -8.56
N VAL A 28 2.49 3.32 -8.28
CA VAL A 28 1.75 4.34 -7.54
C VAL A 28 0.50 4.80 -8.32
N ALA A 29 0.58 4.88 -9.65
CA ALA A 29 -0.58 5.22 -10.47
C ALA A 29 -1.68 4.14 -10.40
N GLU A 30 -1.32 2.86 -10.50
CA GLU A 30 -2.30 1.77 -10.34
C GLU A 30 -2.96 1.80 -8.95
N LEU A 31 -2.17 1.94 -7.90
CA LEU A 31 -2.68 2.04 -6.53
C LEU A 31 -3.57 3.26 -6.30
N THR A 32 -3.26 4.38 -6.95
CA THR A 32 -4.11 5.56 -6.93
C THR A 32 -5.51 5.26 -7.49
N LEU A 33 -5.60 4.48 -8.59
CA LEU A 33 -6.88 4.05 -9.15
C LEU A 33 -7.62 3.04 -8.25
N VAL A 34 -6.88 2.12 -7.62
CA VAL A 34 -7.46 1.18 -6.65
C VAL A 34 -8.07 1.95 -5.46
N PHE A 35 -7.35 2.91 -4.90
CA PHE A 35 -7.87 3.74 -3.80
C PHE A 35 -9.03 4.63 -4.23
N GLU A 36 -8.99 5.21 -5.43
CA GLU A 36 -10.16 5.93 -5.99
C GLU A 36 -11.41 5.06 -5.96
N TYR A 37 -11.28 3.80 -6.41
CA TYR A 37 -12.37 2.85 -6.48
C TYR A 37 -12.92 2.47 -5.10
N LEU A 38 -12.03 2.19 -4.14
CA LEU A 38 -12.41 1.82 -2.77
C LEU A 38 -13.03 3.00 -2.02
N HIS A 39 -12.40 4.17 -2.09
CA HIS A 39 -12.83 5.38 -1.38
C HIS A 39 -14.17 5.88 -1.90
N ALA A 40 -14.46 5.74 -3.19
CA ALA A 40 -15.77 6.05 -3.77
C ALA A 40 -16.90 5.18 -3.20
N ARG A 41 -16.58 4.04 -2.59
CA ARG A 41 -17.51 3.14 -1.89
C ARG A 41 -17.44 3.28 -0.37
N GLY A 42 -16.71 4.28 0.14
CA GLY A 42 -16.54 4.48 1.57
C GLY A 42 -15.71 3.38 2.25
N VAL A 43 -14.89 2.65 1.50
CA VAL A 43 -13.99 1.62 2.04
C VAL A 43 -12.60 2.21 2.23
N VAL A 44 -12.04 2.08 3.42
CA VAL A 44 -10.63 2.37 3.72
C VAL A 44 -9.85 1.05 3.85
N TYR A 45 -8.65 0.98 3.28
CA TYR A 45 -7.87 -0.27 3.20
C TYR A 45 -6.99 -0.53 4.44
N ARG A 46 -6.22 0.47 4.89
CA ARG A 46 -5.46 0.49 6.16
C ARG A 46 -4.28 -0.46 6.34
N ASP A 47 -3.95 -1.31 5.37
CA ASP A 47 -2.74 -2.18 5.45
C ASP A 47 -1.92 -2.16 4.16
N LEU A 48 -1.74 -0.98 3.55
CA LEU A 48 -0.86 -0.87 2.38
C LEU A 48 0.59 -1.09 2.81
N LYS A 49 1.23 -2.07 2.16
CA LYS A 49 2.65 -2.42 2.29
C LYS A 49 3.04 -3.31 1.09
N PRO A 50 4.34 -3.43 0.74
CA PRO A 50 4.79 -4.23 -0.41
C PRO A 50 4.32 -5.69 -0.40
N GLU A 51 4.17 -6.29 0.78
CA GLU A 51 3.74 -7.68 0.99
C GLU A 51 2.28 -7.91 0.57
N ASN A 52 1.44 -6.87 0.65
CA ASN A 52 0.03 -6.95 0.29
C ASN A 52 -0.23 -6.59 -1.18
N LEU A 53 0.82 -6.43 -1.99
CA LEU A 53 0.73 -6.10 -3.41
C LEU A 53 1.28 -7.25 -4.24
N LEU A 54 0.38 -7.95 -4.93
CA LEU A 54 0.75 -9.06 -5.81
C LEU A 54 0.80 -8.60 -7.27
N LEU A 55 1.71 -9.16 -8.05
CA LEU A 55 1.74 -8.96 -9.50
C LEU A 55 0.98 -10.06 -10.24
N ASP A 56 0.04 -9.69 -11.09
CA ASP A 56 -0.56 -10.66 -12.01
C ASP A 56 0.41 -11.06 -13.13
N GLY A 57 0.00 -12.01 -13.99
CA GLY A 57 0.87 -12.48 -15.08
C GLY A 57 1.22 -11.43 -16.13
N GLY A 58 0.50 -10.30 -16.16
CA GLY A 58 0.85 -9.13 -16.98
C GLY A 58 1.79 -8.16 -16.27
N GLY A 59 2.04 -8.33 -14.96
CA GLY A 59 2.83 -7.41 -14.15
C GLY A 59 2.03 -6.27 -13.53
N HIS A 60 0.70 -6.33 -13.56
CA HIS A 60 -0.19 -5.33 -12.92
C HIS A 60 -0.46 -5.68 -11.46
N ILE A 61 -0.66 -4.66 -10.63
CA ILE A 61 -0.96 -4.83 -9.21
C ILE A 61 -2.35 -5.44 -9.02
N LYS A 62 -2.40 -6.41 -8.10
CA LYS A 62 -3.60 -6.87 -7.39
C LYS A 62 -3.38 -6.67 -5.90
N LEU A 63 -4.23 -5.86 -5.29
CA LEU A 63 -4.27 -5.68 -3.85
C LEU A 63 -4.86 -6.94 -3.19
N THR A 64 -4.17 -7.50 -2.20
CA THR A 64 -4.65 -8.64 -1.40
C THR A 64 -4.89 -8.22 0.05
N ASP A 65 -5.22 -9.17 0.93
CA ASP A 65 -5.43 -9.00 2.38
C ASP A 65 -6.28 -7.77 2.78
N PHE A 66 -7.60 -7.97 2.76
CA PHE A 66 -8.57 -6.98 3.20
C PHE A 66 -8.90 -7.12 4.70
N GLY A 67 -8.06 -7.80 5.50
CA GLY A 67 -8.32 -8.07 6.92
C GLY A 67 -8.47 -6.82 7.78
N PHE A 68 -7.83 -5.71 7.40
CA PHE A 68 -8.01 -4.41 8.03
C PHE A 68 -8.87 -3.44 7.23
N ALA A 69 -9.42 -3.84 6.09
CA ALA A 69 -10.32 -2.99 5.34
C ALA A 69 -11.60 -2.73 6.16
N LYS A 70 -12.18 -1.54 5.99
CA LYS A 70 -13.42 -1.17 6.70
C LYS A 70 -14.29 -0.26 5.87
N GLU A 71 -15.57 -0.58 5.81
CA GLU A 71 -16.59 0.34 5.31
C GLU A 71 -16.92 1.37 6.40
N LEU A 72 -16.73 2.65 6.06
CA LEU A 72 -16.85 3.76 6.98
C LEU A 72 -18.30 4.17 7.26
N ASN A 73 -19.23 3.93 6.33
CA ASN A 73 -20.66 4.25 6.48
C ASN A 73 -20.92 5.69 6.99
N GLY A 74 -20.13 6.66 6.50
CA GLY A 74 -20.19 8.07 6.91
C GLY A 74 -19.59 8.38 8.30
N ARG A 75 -18.88 7.43 8.92
CA ARG A 75 -18.22 7.57 10.23
C ARG A 75 -16.71 7.44 10.09
N SER A 76 -15.97 7.84 11.13
CA SER A 76 -14.54 7.56 11.24
C SER A 76 -14.28 6.20 11.92
N ALA A 77 -13.21 5.54 11.53
CA ALA A 77 -12.65 4.42 12.26
C ALA A 77 -11.75 4.92 13.40
N SER A 78 -11.59 4.10 14.45
CA SER A 78 -10.77 4.43 15.64
C SER A 78 -9.81 3.32 16.05
N THR A 79 -9.88 2.15 15.40
CA THR A 79 -9.02 1.00 15.71
C THR A 79 -7.59 1.29 15.28
N LEU A 80 -6.62 1.13 16.19
CA LEU A 80 -5.21 1.11 15.85
C LEU A 80 -4.89 -0.24 15.22
N CYS A 81 -4.68 -0.26 13.90
CA CYS A 81 -4.34 -1.44 13.11
C CYS A 81 -3.49 -1.03 11.91
N GLY A 82 -2.85 -2.01 11.28
CA GLY A 82 -1.91 -1.81 10.18
C GLY A 82 -0.47 -2.05 10.63
N THR A 83 0.45 -1.89 9.69
CA THR A 83 1.88 -2.12 9.90
C THR A 83 2.54 -0.86 10.47
N PRO A 84 3.33 -0.92 11.57
CA PRO A 84 3.78 0.27 12.32
C PRO A 84 4.44 1.38 11.49
N GLU A 85 5.30 1.02 10.52
CA GLU A 85 6.03 1.97 9.67
C GLU A 85 5.12 2.71 8.67
N TYR A 86 3.95 2.13 8.39
CA TYR A 86 2.95 2.63 7.44
C TYR A 86 1.80 3.39 8.10
N LEU A 87 1.75 3.43 9.45
CA LEU A 87 0.68 4.11 10.16
C LEU A 87 0.72 5.62 9.93
N ALA A 88 -0.44 6.20 9.66
CA ALA A 88 -0.60 7.65 9.58
C ALA A 88 -0.56 8.29 10.99
N PRO A 89 -0.12 9.56 11.11
CA PRO A 89 -0.06 10.28 12.39
C PRO A 89 -1.37 10.25 13.18
N GLU A 90 -2.51 10.43 12.52
CA GLU A 90 -3.83 10.43 13.16
C GLU A 90 -4.26 9.06 13.71
N ILE A 91 -3.72 7.95 13.19
CA ILE A 91 -3.94 6.61 13.75
C ILE A 91 -3.16 6.49 15.06
N ILE A 92 -1.89 6.88 15.06
CA ILE A 92 -1.01 6.86 16.24
C ILE A 92 -1.57 7.74 17.35
N LEU A 93 -2.06 8.93 17.00
CA LEU A 93 -2.67 9.90 17.92
C LEU A 93 -4.11 9.55 18.32
N GLN A 94 -4.67 8.44 17.80
CA GLN A 94 -6.04 7.99 18.07
C GLN A 94 -7.11 9.07 17.80
N ALA A 95 -6.89 9.93 16.80
CA ALA A 95 -7.75 11.08 16.49
C ALA A 95 -8.97 10.72 15.60
N GLY A 96 -9.24 9.42 15.46
CA GLY A 96 -10.10 8.86 14.42
C GLY A 96 -9.50 9.04 13.02
N HIS A 97 -9.88 8.19 12.07
CA HIS A 97 -9.38 8.22 10.70
C HIS A 97 -10.45 7.81 9.68
N GLY A 98 -10.32 8.35 8.47
CA GLY A 98 -11.05 7.96 7.28
C GLY A 98 -10.11 7.44 6.19
N THR A 99 -10.45 7.70 4.93
CA THR A 99 -9.69 7.24 3.76
C THR A 99 -8.36 7.96 3.57
N GLU A 100 -8.11 9.06 4.28
CA GLU A 100 -6.88 9.84 4.22
C GLU A 100 -5.61 9.07 4.60
N VAL A 101 -5.74 7.98 5.37
CA VAL A 101 -4.62 7.18 5.85
C VAL A 101 -4.02 6.32 4.74
N ASP A 102 -4.82 5.93 3.75
CA ASP A 102 -4.34 5.18 2.58
C ASP A 102 -3.42 6.06 1.72
N TRP A 103 -3.68 7.38 1.64
CA TRP A 103 -2.80 8.33 0.95
C TRP A 103 -1.47 8.53 1.68
N TRP A 104 -1.47 8.52 3.02
CA TRP A 104 -0.23 8.53 3.81
C TRP A 104 0.58 7.27 3.52
N ALA A 105 -0.05 6.10 3.60
CA ALA A 105 0.61 4.82 3.35
C ALA A 105 1.15 4.74 1.91
N LEU A 106 0.44 5.32 0.92
CA LEU A 106 0.94 5.46 -0.45
C LEU A 106 2.23 6.28 -0.52
N GLY A 107 2.35 7.35 0.28
CA GLY A 107 3.56 8.15 0.40
C GLY A 107 4.73 7.36 0.98
N VAL A 108 4.48 6.55 2.02
CA VAL A 108 5.48 5.65 2.63
C VAL A 108 5.96 4.63 1.59
N LEU A 109 5.02 3.97 0.89
CA LEU A 109 5.34 2.99 -0.16
C LEU A 109 6.12 3.61 -1.31
N CYS A 110 5.71 4.79 -1.78
CA CYS A 110 6.39 5.51 -2.86
C CYS A 110 7.83 5.85 -2.48
N PHE A 111 8.07 6.29 -1.24
CA PHE A 111 9.42 6.50 -0.73
C PHE A 111 10.19 5.18 -0.68
N GLU A 112 9.61 4.12 -0.11
CA GLU A 112 10.29 2.83 0.03
C GLU A 112 10.69 2.23 -1.32
N MET A 113 9.81 2.32 -2.33
CA MET A 113 10.12 1.87 -3.68
C MET A 113 11.30 2.62 -4.30
N LEU A 114 11.42 3.93 -4.08
CA LEU A 114 12.53 4.74 -4.62
C LEU A 114 13.82 4.66 -3.79
N ALA A 115 13.72 4.45 -2.48
CA ALA A 115 14.86 4.45 -1.57
C ALA A 115 15.40 3.05 -1.26
N GLY A 116 14.55 2.02 -1.32
CA GLY A 116 14.82 0.66 -0.86
C GLY A 116 14.61 0.43 0.64
N TYR A 117 14.19 1.47 1.37
CA TYR A 117 13.94 1.46 2.82
C TYR A 117 12.84 2.46 3.20
N SER A 118 12.17 2.20 4.32
CA SER A 118 11.09 3.06 4.83
C SER A 118 11.58 4.47 5.18
N PRO A 119 10.80 5.55 4.92
CA PRO A 119 11.14 6.90 5.36
C PRO A 119 11.23 7.03 6.88
N PHE A 120 10.51 6.18 7.62
CA PHE A 120 10.47 6.19 9.08
C PHE A 120 10.99 4.87 9.61
N TYR A 121 12.11 4.96 10.34
CA TYR A 121 12.69 3.82 11.04
C TYR A 121 13.28 4.27 12.37
N ASP A 122 13.10 3.49 13.41
CA ASP A 122 13.77 3.65 14.70
C ASP A 122 13.94 2.28 15.38
N LYS A 123 14.87 2.18 16.33
CA LYS A 123 15.08 0.97 17.12
C LYS A 123 13.96 0.75 18.13
N ASP A 124 13.34 1.84 18.58
CA ASP A 124 12.23 1.80 19.52
C ASP A 124 10.95 2.30 18.88
N ILE A 125 9.83 1.68 19.24
CA ILE A 125 8.52 1.97 18.66
C ILE A 125 8.07 3.41 18.95
N LEU A 126 8.42 3.98 20.12
CA LEU A 126 8.09 5.36 20.45
C LEU A 126 8.91 6.35 19.61
N GLY A 127 10.17 6.01 19.34
CA GLY A 127 11.02 6.77 18.42
C GLY A 127 10.48 6.76 16.99
N LEU A 128 10.00 5.60 16.52
CA LEU A 128 9.34 5.47 15.21
C LEU A 128 8.09 6.34 15.16
N TYR A 129 7.21 6.22 16.15
CA TYR A 129 5.97 7.00 16.22
C TYR A 129 6.24 8.50 16.31
N GLN A 130 7.26 8.93 17.04
CA GLN A 130 7.67 10.33 17.08
C GLN A 130 8.08 10.85 15.70
N LYS A 131 8.85 10.06 14.94
CA LYS A 131 9.25 10.41 13.56
C LYS A 131 8.05 10.49 12.63
N ILE A 132 7.11 9.55 12.73
CA ILE A 132 5.87 9.55 11.93
C ILE A 132 5.05 10.81 12.25
N VAL A 133 4.74 11.06 13.52
CA VAL A 133 3.89 12.19 13.95
C VAL A 133 4.49 13.54 13.57
N THR A 134 5.82 13.65 13.58
CA THR A 134 6.54 14.87 13.18
C THR A 134 6.90 14.92 11.69
N SER A 135 6.60 13.85 10.94
CA SER A 135 7.06 13.63 9.55
C SER A 135 8.55 13.92 9.36
N SER A 136 9.36 13.37 10.27
CA SER A 136 10.81 13.56 10.29
C SER A 136 11.53 12.47 9.49
N PHE A 137 11.86 12.79 8.25
CA PHE A 137 12.63 11.94 7.33
C PHE A 137 13.47 12.81 6.38
N ARG A 138 14.35 12.19 5.59
CA ARG A 138 15.20 12.89 4.61
C ARG A 138 15.17 12.17 3.28
N PHE A 139 15.13 12.94 2.21
CA PHE A 139 15.24 12.41 0.85
C PHE A 139 16.70 12.09 0.51
N PRO A 140 16.98 10.91 -0.07
CA PRO A 140 18.22 10.64 -0.79
C PRO A 140 18.50 11.65 -1.89
N CYS A 141 19.78 11.81 -2.27
CA CYS A 141 20.20 12.81 -3.26
C CYS A 141 19.79 12.48 -4.70
N ASP A 142 19.42 11.24 -4.98
CA ASP A 142 19.02 10.73 -6.29
C ASP A 142 17.51 10.85 -6.56
N PHE A 143 16.72 11.36 -5.62
CA PHE A 143 15.31 11.66 -5.85
C PHE A 143 15.17 12.89 -6.74
N SER A 144 14.29 12.82 -7.73
CA SER A 144 13.89 13.98 -8.51
C SER A 144 13.18 15.03 -7.62
N PRO A 145 13.25 16.33 -7.99
CA PRO A 145 12.44 17.37 -7.34
C PRO A 145 10.95 17.01 -7.32
N GLU A 146 10.43 16.46 -8.42
CA GLU A 146 9.03 16.12 -8.62
C GLU A 146 8.59 14.95 -7.72
N SER A 147 9.37 13.87 -7.62
CA SER A 147 9.08 12.74 -6.72
C SER A 147 9.18 13.16 -5.25
N SER A 148 10.18 13.98 -4.91
CA SER A 148 10.35 14.52 -3.56
C SER A 148 9.18 15.40 -3.15
N GLU A 149 8.70 16.27 -4.04
CA GLU A 149 7.52 17.11 -3.79
C GLU A 149 6.26 16.25 -3.62
N PHE A 150 6.06 15.26 -4.50
CA PHE A 150 4.92 14.35 -4.45
C PHE A 150 4.84 13.60 -3.12
N ILE A 151 5.94 12.95 -2.72
CA ILE A 151 6.02 12.18 -1.46
C ILE A 151 5.82 13.10 -0.26
N ARG A 152 6.44 14.29 -0.25
CA ARG A 152 6.27 15.26 0.84
C ARG A 152 4.81 15.69 0.98
N ALA A 153 4.09 15.86 -0.13
CA ALA A 153 2.68 16.24 -0.11
C ALA A 153 1.77 15.10 0.38
N LEU A 154 2.12 13.83 0.15
CA LEU A 154 1.43 12.67 0.73
C LEU A 154 1.78 12.44 2.21
N LEU A 155 3.03 12.70 2.60
CA LEU A 155 3.53 12.59 3.98
C LEU A 155 3.33 13.88 4.80
N GLU A 156 2.27 14.62 4.49
CA GLU A 156 1.82 15.80 5.25
C GLU A 156 1.04 15.35 6.51
N PRO A 157 1.50 15.71 7.73
CA PRO A 157 0.84 15.32 8.97
C PRO A 157 -0.59 15.83 9.12
N ASP A 158 -0.87 17.07 8.68
CA ASP A 158 -2.24 17.57 8.69
C ASP A 158 -3.02 16.95 7.53
N ARG A 159 -3.80 15.90 7.81
CA ARG A 159 -4.65 15.21 6.83
C ARG A 159 -5.52 16.11 5.96
N ARG A 160 -5.85 17.33 6.41
CA ARG A 160 -6.65 18.30 5.62
C ARG A 160 -5.83 18.95 4.50
N LYS A 161 -4.51 18.99 4.64
CA LYS A 161 -3.56 19.54 3.67
C LYS A 161 -2.90 18.45 2.82
N ARG A 162 -2.99 17.20 3.26
CA ARG A 162 -2.43 16.02 2.60
C ARG A 162 -2.95 15.87 1.16
N LEU A 163 -2.04 15.58 0.24
CA LEU A 163 -2.38 15.30 -1.16
C LEU A 163 -3.34 14.09 -1.24
N GLY A 164 -4.30 14.13 -2.16
CA GLY A 164 -5.39 13.15 -2.23
C GLY A 164 -6.60 13.51 -1.35
N CYS A 165 -6.47 14.46 -0.42
CA CYS A 165 -7.55 14.90 0.46
C CYS A 165 -8.17 16.26 0.04
N GLY A 166 -9.31 16.60 0.64
CA GLY A 166 -10.00 17.89 0.44
C GLY A 166 -10.87 17.98 -0.83
N ILE A 167 -11.33 19.19 -1.16
CA ILE A 167 -12.35 19.46 -2.21
C ILE A 167 -11.91 18.96 -3.60
N HIS A 168 -10.61 19.04 -3.88
CA HIS A 168 -10.05 18.56 -5.15
C HIS A 168 -9.32 17.22 -5.02
N GLY A 169 -9.26 16.66 -3.80
CA GLY A 169 -8.81 15.31 -3.45
C GLY A 169 -7.88 14.63 -4.45
N ILE A 170 -8.36 13.52 -5.00
CA ILE A 170 -7.63 12.72 -5.98
C ILE A 170 -7.32 13.47 -7.29
N LYS A 171 -8.12 14.46 -7.69
CA LYS A 171 -7.84 15.25 -8.90
C LYS A 171 -6.56 16.06 -8.75
N ASN A 172 -6.25 16.55 -7.55
CA ASN A 172 -4.96 17.21 -7.30
C ASN A 172 -3.80 16.22 -7.36
N LEU A 173 -3.99 15.02 -6.80
CA LEU A 173 -2.99 13.95 -6.85
C LEU A 173 -2.68 13.57 -8.31
N LYS A 174 -3.71 13.29 -9.12
CA LYS A 174 -3.55 12.92 -10.54
C LYS A 174 -2.95 14.02 -11.42
N ARG A 175 -3.07 15.29 -11.01
CA ARG A 175 -2.51 16.45 -11.73
C ARG A 175 -1.12 16.85 -11.24
N HIS A 176 -0.57 16.15 -10.24
CA HIS A 176 0.75 16.47 -9.73
C HIS A 176 1.80 16.37 -10.86
N PRO A 177 2.79 17.28 -10.94
CA PRO A 177 3.80 17.28 -12.00
C PRO A 177 4.56 15.97 -12.19
N TRP A 178 4.68 15.18 -11.11
CA TRP A 178 5.28 13.85 -11.14
C TRP A 178 4.57 12.86 -12.10
N PHE A 179 3.29 13.08 -12.39
CA PHE A 179 2.49 12.31 -13.35
C PHE A 179 2.23 13.05 -14.68
N SER A 180 3.00 14.09 -15.00
CA SER A 180 2.76 14.94 -16.18
C SER A 180 2.87 14.20 -17.53
N ASP A 181 3.61 13.10 -17.56
CA ASP A 181 3.86 12.21 -18.69
C ASP A 181 2.92 10.99 -18.73
N LEU A 182 1.98 10.87 -17.78
CA LEU A 182 1.14 9.69 -17.61
C LEU A 182 -0.28 9.88 -18.16
N ASP A 183 -0.73 8.98 -19.04
CA ASP A 183 -2.15 8.85 -19.39
C ASP A 183 -2.87 7.93 -18.39
N TRP A 184 -3.56 8.55 -17.43
CA TRP A 184 -4.37 7.84 -16.43
C TRP A 184 -5.41 6.89 -17.03
N ARG A 185 -5.97 7.21 -18.20
CA ARG A 185 -6.96 6.32 -18.84
C ARG A 185 -6.28 5.12 -19.49
N ALA A 186 -5.06 5.28 -20.00
CA ALA A 186 -4.27 4.15 -20.51
C ALA A 186 -3.88 3.21 -19.37
N VAL A 187 -3.52 3.74 -18.19
CA VAL A 187 -3.27 2.92 -16.99
C VAL A 187 -4.53 2.16 -16.59
N GLU A 188 -5.68 2.84 -16.51
CA GLU A 188 -6.97 2.21 -16.18
C GLU A 188 -7.36 1.09 -17.16
N ARG A 189 -7.11 1.29 -18.46
CA ARG A 189 -7.35 0.29 -19.50
C ARG A 189 -6.25 -0.78 -19.61
N ARG A 190 -5.20 -0.73 -18.78
CA ARG A 190 -4.03 -1.63 -18.83
C ARG A 190 -3.33 -1.62 -20.20
N GLU A 191 -3.24 -0.45 -20.82
CA GLU A 191 -2.59 -0.24 -22.12
C GLU A 191 -1.13 0.23 -21.98
N VAL A 192 -0.73 0.65 -20.78
CA VAL A 192 0.66 1.01 -20.48
C VAL A 192 1.47 -0.27 -20.26
N LEU A 193 2.65 -0.33 -20.87
CA LEU A 193 3.57 -1.45 -20.74
C LEU A 193 4.03 -1.61 -19.28
N CYS A 194 3.83 -2.78 -18.68
CA CYS A 194 4.30 -3.07 -17.33
C CYS A 194 5.83 -3.09 -17.25
N PRO A 195 6.42 -2.40 -16.26
CA PRO A 195 7.87 -2.32 -16.09
C PRO A 195 8.48 -3.64 -15.56
N ILE A 196 7.73 -4.39 -14.76
CA ILE A 196 8.12 -5.73 -14.30
C ILE A 196 7.21 -6.74 -15.00
N ARG A 197 7.83 -7.73 -15.63
CA ARG A 197 7.13 -8.88 -16.20
C ARG A 197 7.59 -10.12 -15.45
N PRO A 198 6.74 -10.67 -14.56
CA PRO A 198 7.09 -11.89 -13.83
C PRO A 198 7.36 -13.04 -14.79
N GLU A 199 8.41 -13.81 -14.55
CA GLU A 199 8.64 -15.05 -15.28
C GLU A 199 7.67 -16.11 -14.74
N ILE A 200 6.82 -16.66 -15.61
CA ILE A 200 5.82 -17.66 -15.25
C ILE A 200 5.90 -18.80 -16.25
N LYS A 201 6.24 -20.00 -15.75
CA LYS A 201 6.49 -21.22 -16.54
C LYS A 201 5.22 -22.03 -16.77
N GLY A 202 4.18 -21.83 -15.97
CA GLY A 202 2.94 -22.60 -16.01
C GLY A 202 1.87 -22.05 -15.07
N HIS A 203 0.69 -22.66 -15.10
CA HIS A 203 -0.48 -22.21 -14.31
C HIS A 203 -0.34 -22.44 -12.79
N ASP A 204 0.57 -23.32 -12.39
CA ASP A 204 0.87 -23.78 -11.04
C ASP A 204 2.30 -23.40 -10.63
N ASP A 205 2.93 -22.50 -11.38
CA ASP A 205 4.30 -22.05 -11.12
C ASP A 205 4.36 -21.12 -9.91
N THR A 206 4.92 -21.62 -8.81
CA THR A 206 5.11 -20.88 -7.57
C THR A 206 6.52 -20.28 -7.43
N SER A 207 7.33 -20.21 -8.48
CA SER A 207 8.73 -19.78 -8.39
C SER A 207 8.96 -18.30 -8.05
N ASN A 208 7.91 -17.46 -8.15
CA ASN A 208 7.94 -16.07 -7.68
C ASN A 208 7.61 -15.91 -6.18
N PHE A 209 7.49 -17.02 -5.44
CA PHE A 209 7.18 -17.03 -4.00
C PHE A 209 8.28 -17.73 -3.21
N ASP A 210 8.41 -17.36 -1.94
CA ASP A 210 9.29 -18.05 -1.00
C ASP A 210 8.81 -19.48 -0.72
N ASP A 211 9.76 -20.38 -0.44
CA ASP A 211 9.46 -21.78 -0.17
C ASP A 211 8.99 -22.00 1.29
N TYR A 212 7.68 -22.14 1.44
CA TYR A 212 7.02 -22.47 2.70
C TYR A 212 6.69 -23.96 2.86
N SER A 213 7.19 -24.85 1.98
CA SER A 213 6.85 -26.30 2.02
C SER A 213 7.26 -27.00 3.33
N HIS A 214 8.20 -26.41 4.08
CA HIS A 214 8.62 -26.87 5.39
C HIS A 214 7.55 -26.65 6.48
N LEU A 215 6.62 -25.71 6.27
CA LEU A 215 5.48 -25.49 7.16
C LEU A 215 4.43 -26.57 6.85
N GLY A 216 4.26 -27.51 7.78
CA GLY A 216 3.18 -28.49 7.71
C GLY A 216 1.79 -27.83 7.70
N PRO A 217 0.73 -28.59 7.40
CA PRO A 217 -0.63 -28.07 7.45
C PRO A 217 -0.93 -27.44 8.81
N LEU A 218 -1.61 -26.29 8.79
CA LEU A 218 -2.08 -25.61 10.01
C LEU A 218 -3.07 -26.54 10.73
N ASN A 219 -2.58 -27.24 11.74
CA ASN A 219 -3.40 -28.06 12.62
C ASN A 219 -3.90 -27.19 13.77
N HIS A 220 -5.21 -26.95 13.84
CA HIS A 220 -5.79 -26.25 14.97
C HIS A 220 -5.69 -27.15 16.23
N PRO A 221 -5.11 -26.67 17.34
CA PRO A 221 -4.68 -27.51 18.45
C PRO A 221 -5.83 -28.13 19.28
N PHE A 222 -7.08 -27.70 19.05
CA PHE A 222 -8.26 -28.20 19.75
C PHE A 222 -9.53 -28.09 18.89
N PRO A 223 -10.58 -28.90 19.14
CA PRO A 223 -11.87 -28.70 18.50
C PRO A 223 -12.49 -27.38 18.97
N LEU A 224 -13.08 -26.62 18.04
CA LEU A 224 -13.81 -25.39 18.36
C LEU A 224 -15.12 -25.71 19.10
N THR A 225 -15.47 -24.90 20.09
CA THR A 225 -16.75 -25.04 20.79
C THR A 225 -17.91 -24.56 19.89
N ILE A 226 -19.15 -24.92 20.24
CA ILE A 226 -20.34 -24.39 19.55
C ILE A 226 -20.33 -22.86 19.57
N ARG A 227 -19.92 -22.26 20.71
CA ARG A 227 -19.84 -20.80 20.86
C ARG A 227 -18.84 -20.18 19.88
N ASP A 228 -17.69 -20.82 19.67
CA ASP A 228 -16.68 -20.34 18.72
C ASP A 228 -17.20 -20.44 17.28
N GLN A 229 -17.89 -21.54 16.96
CA GLN A 229 -18.50 -21.74 15.64
C GLN A 229 -19.61 -20.73 15.34
N THR A 230 -20.42 -20.35 16.34
CA THR A 230 -21.50 -19.36 16.17
C THR A 230 -20.97 -17.98 15.75
N VAL A 231 -19.74 -17.61 16.11
CA VAL A 231 -19.14 -16.33 15.71
C VAL A 231 -18.99 -16.21 14.18
N PHE A 232 -18.87 -17.34 13.46
CA PHE A 232 -18.64 -17.40 12.01
C PHE A 232 -19.86 -17.93 11.24
N GLN A 233 -21.04 -17.94 11.84
CA GLN A 233 -22.26 -18.50 11.23
C GLN A 233 -22.68 -17.81 9.92
N ASP A 234 -22.25 -16.57 9.73
CA ASP A 234 -22.60 -15.72 8.58
C ASP A 234 -21.49 -15.67 7.50
N PHE A 235 -20.51 -16.57 7.59
CA PHE A 235 -19.46 -16.76 6.58
C PHE A 235 -19.91 -17.71 5.47
#